data_AF-A0A4Q6G551-F1
#
_entry.id   AF-A0A4Q6G551-F1
#
_cell.length_a   1.000
_cell.length_b   1.000
_cell.length_c   1.000
_cell.angle_alpha   90.00
_cell.angle_beta   90.00
_cell.angle_gamma   90.00
#
_symmetry.space_group_name_H-M   'P 1'
#
loop_
_entity.id
_entity.type
_entity.pdbx_description
1 polymer ?
#
loop_
_entity_poly.entity_id
_entity_poly.type
_entity_poly.pdbx_seq_one_letter_code
_entity_poly.pdbx_strand_id
1 'polypeptide(L)'
;MYTDRLSEHSRVEEEYFYKKDRELIEKMHEDERKKQELLARTAHYHKCGCCGHDMKETVHDALQVLQCQTCENVSLSMETLELLTQGKRFKNLVTELQIRREEALKEKEQLDETA
;
A
#
# COMPACT_ATOMS: atom_id res chain seq x y z
N MET A 1 -25.94 -60.05 13.49
CA MET A 1 -24.53 -59.57 13.51
C MET A 1 -24.18 -58.89 12.18
N TYR A 2 -24.89 -57.85 11.77
CA TYR A 2 -24.60 -57.11 10.51
C TYR A 2 -24.48 -55.59 10.72
N THR A 3 -24.86 -55.10 11.91
CA THR A 3 -24.88 -53.68 12.28
C THR A 3 -23.51 -53.15 12.73
N ASP A 4 -22.63 -54.00 13.26
CA ASP A 4 -21.29 -53.57 13.71
C ASP A 4 -20.37 -53.16 12.55
N ARG A 5 -20.42 -53.87 11.43
CA ARG A 5 -19.54 -53.58 10.28
C ARG A 5 -19.88 -52.24 9.60
N LEU A 6 -21.17 -51.86 9.58
CA LEU A 6 -21.64 -50.55 9.09
C LEU A 6 -21.21 -49.40 10.02
N SER A 7 -21.18 -49.64 11.33
CA SER A 7 -20.72 -48.69 12.35
C SER A 7 -19.21 -48.41 12.21
N GLU A 8 -18.40 -49.44 11.98
CA GLU A 8 -16.96 -49.29 11.76
C GLU A 8 -16.64 -48.49 10.49
N HIS A 9 -17.35 -48.75 9.39
CA HIS A 9 -17.19 -47.97 8.15
C HIS A 9 -17.58 -46.50 8.33
N SER A 10 -18.66 -46.21 9.06
CA SER A 10 -19.09 -44.85 9.39
C SER A 10 -18.03 -44.09 10.19
N ARG A 11 -17.37 -44.74 11.16
CA ARG A 11 -16.31 -44.13 11.98
C ARG A 11 -15.05 -43.82 11.19
N VAL A 12 -14.69 -44.70 10.25
CA VAL A 12 -13.53 -44.48 9.36
C VAL A 12 -13.80 -43.31 8.40
N GLU A 13 -15.02 -43.18 7.89
CA GLU A 13 -15.44 -42.04 7.07
C GLU A 13 -15.45 -40.74 7.87
N GLU A 14 -16.02 -40.73 9.08
CA GLU A 14 -16.00 -39.56 9.97
C GLU A 14 -14.58 -39.09 10.29
N GLU A 15 -13.65 -40.02 10.59
CA GLU A 15 -12.25 -39.69 10.80
C GLU A 15 -11.57 -39.12 9.55
N TYR A 16 -11.94 -39.62 8.37
CA TYR A 16 -11.44 -39.13 7.08
C TYR A 16 -11.91 -37.70 6.82
N PHE A 17 -13.22 -37.43 6.97
CA PHE A 17 -13.78 -36.10 6.77
C PHE A 17 -13.25 -35.11 7.81
N TYR A 18 -13.13 -35.53 9.07
CA TYR A 18 -12.54 -34.69 10.12
C TYR A 18 -11.10 -34.29 9.80
N LYS A 19 -10.27 -35.23 9.31
CA LYS A 19 -8.90 -34.93 8.86
C LYS A 19 -8.90 -33.97 7.67
N LYS A 20 -9.79 -34.18 6.70
CA LYS A 20 -9.90 -33.32 5.51
C LYS A 20 -10.36 -31.91 5.85
N ASP A 21 -11.35 -31.77 6.72
CA ASP A 21 -11.85 -30.46 7.16
C ASP A 21 -10.77 -29.72 7.95
N ARG A 22 -10.04 -30.43 8.82
CA ARG A 22 -8.90 -29.85 9.53
C ARG A 22 -7.80 -29.38 8.58
N GLU A 23 -7.42 -30.20 7.60
CA GLU A 23 -6.46 -29.83 6.56
C GLU A 23 -6.92 -28.59 5.76
N LEU A 24 -8.22 -28.50 5.48
CA LEU A 24 -8.80 -27.36 4.76
C LEU A 24 -8.75 -26.08 5.59
N ILE A 25 -9.13 -26.16 6.87
CA ILE A 25 -9.08 -25.04 7.82
C ILE A 25 -7.63 -24.55 8.00
N GLU A 26 -6.68 -25.48 8.15
CA GLU A 26 -5.25 -25.15 8.28
C GLU A 26 -4.73 -24.39 7.04
N LYS A 27 -5.12 -24.81 5.83
CA LYS A 27 -4.79 -24.10 4.58
C LYS A 27 -5.41 -22.70 4.52
N MET A 28 -6.69 -22.57 4.88
CA MET A 28 -7.37 -21.27 4.90
C MET A 28 -6.66 -20.28 5.84
N HIS A 29 -6.29 -20.72 7.03
CA HIS A 29 -5.53 -19.89 7.97
C HIS A 29 -4.14 -19.52 7.45
N GLU A 30 -3.46 -20.42 6.73
CA GLU A 30 -2.17 -20.10 6.12
C GLU A 30 -2.30 -19.04 5.02
N ASP A 31 -3.33 -19.14 4.18
CA ASP A 31 -3.61 -18.16 3.14
C ASP A 31 -3.99 -16.80 3.72
N GLU A 32 -4.77 -16.77 4.81
CA GLU A 32 -5.07 -15.55 5.55
C GLU A 32 -3.81 -14.90 6.13
N ARG A 33 -2.90 -15.69 6.73
CA ARG A 33 -1.62 -15.17 7.23
C ARG A 33 -0.78 -14.56 6.11
N LYS A 34 -0.67 -15.25 4.96
CA LYS A 34 0.06 -14.74 3.79
C LYS A 34 -0.54 -13.42 3.28
N LYS A 35 -1.88 -13.34 3.20
CA LYS A 35 -2.58 -12.09 2.82
C LYS A 35 -2.30 -10.97 3.81
N GLN A 36 -2.38 -11.24 5.11
CA GLN A 36 -2.10 -10.24 6.16
C GLN A 36 -0.65 -9.75 6.10
N GLU A 37 0.31 -10.64 5.87
CA GLU A 37 1.71 -10.26 5.72
C GLU A 37 1.94 -9.37 4.50
N LEU A 38 1.35 -9.70 3.36
CA LEU A 38 1.40 -8.87 2.16
C LEU A 38 0.78 -7.49 2.41
N LEU A 39 -0.41 -7.45 3.03
CA LEU A 39 -1.08 -6.20 3.37
C LEU A 39 -0.24 -5.35 4.30
N ALA A 40 0.38 -5.94 5.33
CA ALA A 40 1.27 -5.23 6.25
C ALA A 40 2.48 -4.63 5.54
N ARG A 41 3.11 -5.38 4.61
CA ARG A 41 4.24 -4.87 3.80
C ARG A 41 3.80 -3.71 2.89
N THR A 42 2.62 -3.82 2.28
CA THR A 42 2.11 -2.78 1.37
C THR A 42 1.47 -1.60 2.08
N ALA A 43 1.10 -1.72 3.36
CA ALA A 43 0.42 -0.66 4.12
C ALA A 43 1.27 0.62 4.24
N HIS A 44 2.59 0.48 4.21
CA HIS A 44 3.55 1.58 4.25
C HIS A 44 3.97 2.08 2.88
N TYR A 45 3.55 1.39 1.80
CA TYR A 45 3.87 1.79 0.45
C TYR A 45 3.20 3.13 0.13
N HIS A 46 3.97 4.07 -0.42
CA HIS A 46 3.53 5.43 -0.71
C HIS A 46 2.99 6.23 0.50
N LYS A 47 3.33 5.84 1.73
CA LYS A 47 3.04 6.66 2.92
C LYS A 47 4.20 7.60 3.22
N CYS A 48 3.86 8.82 3.64
CA CYS A 48 4.85 9.80 4.05
C CYS A 48 5.49 9.38 5.38
N GLY A 49 6.82 9.26 5.42
CA GLY A 49 7.55 8.94 6.66
C GLY A 49 7.50 10.03 7.74
N CYS A 50 7.01 11.23 7.41
CA CYS A 50 6.86 12.34 8.37
C CYS A 50 5.47 12.38 9.02
N CYS A 51 4.39 12.24 8.24
CA CYS A 51 3.02 12.43 8.73
C CYS A 51 2.07 11.25 8.48
N GLY A 52 2.55 10.15 7.87
CA GLY A 52 1.77 8.94 7.63
C GLY A 52 0.68 9.02 6.56
N HIS A 53 0.48 10.19 5.93
CA HIS A 53 -0.50 10.37 4.87
C HIS A 53 -0.03 9.79 3.53
N ASP A 54 -0.99 9.52 2.64
CA ASP A 54 -0.70 9.08 1.28
C ASP A 54 0.08 10.15 0.49
N MET A 55 1.13 9.68 -0.18
CA MET A 55 1.90 10.46 -1.13
C MET A 55 1.32 10.26 -2.52
N LYS A 56 1.28 11.34 -3.29
CA LYS A 56 0.85 11.33 -4.69
C LYS A 56 2.06 11.39 -5.59
N GLU A 57 2.07 10.54 -6.61
CA GLU A 57 3.08 10.61 -7.65
C GLU A 57 2.78 11.79 -8.59
N THR A 58 3.77 12.65 -8.80
CA THR A 58 3.72 13.79 -9.70
C THR A 58 4.89 13.73 -10.66
N VAL A 59 4.63 14.10 -11.92
CA VAL A 59 5.65 14.19 -12.95
C VAL A 59 6.04 15.65 -13.14
N HIS A 60 7.33 15.93 -13.08
CA HIS A 60 7.93 17.26 -13.24
C HIS A 60 9.04 17.18 -14.29
N ASP A 61 8.87 17.82 -15.44
CA ASP A 61 9.94 17.95 -16.45
C ASP A 61 10.62 16.60 -16.82
N ALA A 62 9.80 15.54 -16.88
CA ALA A 62 10.14 14.11 -17.07
C ALA A 62 10.70 13.35 -15.86
N LEU A 63 10.66 13.92 -14.66
CA LEU A 63 11.06 13.30 -13.40
C LEU A 63 9.82 12.86 -12.61
N GLN A 64 9.81 11.61 -12.18
CA GLN A 64 8.79 11.09 -11.26
C GLN A 64 9.19 11.40 -9.82
N VAL A 65 8.27 12.02 -9.09
CA VAL A 65 8.46 12.50 -7.73
C VAL A 65 7.26 12.10 -6.89
N LEU A 66 7.47 11.69 -5.64
CA LEU A 66 6.40 11.45 -4.68
C LEU A 66 6.26 12.67 -3.78
N GLN A 67 5.08 13.30 -3.76
CA GLN A 67 4.79 14.47 -2.92
C GLN A 67 3.66 14.17 -1.94
N CYS A 68 3.85 14.53 -0.67
CA CYS A 68 2.79 14.47 0.34
C CYS A 68 1.87 15.70 0.22
N GLN A 69 0.55 15.49 0.23
CA GLN A 69 -0.42 16.59 0.13
C GLN A 69 -0.62 17.35 1.44
N THR A 70 -0.22 16.76 2.57
CA THR A 70 -0.45 17.34 3.91
C THR A 70 0.75 18.14 4.39
N CYS A 71 1.95 17.54 4.38
CA CYS A 71 3.17 18.18 4.88
C CYS A 71 4.13 18.62 3.76
N GLU A 72 3.73 18.46 2.49
CA GLU A 72 4.50 18.87 1.31
C GLU A 72 5.87 18.18 1.18
N ASN A 73 6.12 17.13 1.96
CA ASN A 73 7.38 16.40 1.90
C ASN A 73 7.52 15.71 0.55
N VAL A 74 8.74 15.76 0.00
CA VAL A 74 9.08 15.24 -1.32
C VAL A 74 10.05 14.08 -1.18
N SER A 75 9.68 12.93 -1.72
CA SER A 75 10.51 11.73 -1.78
C SER A 75 10.99 11.52 -3.21
N LEU A 76 12.30 11.30 -3.36
CA LEU A 76 12.97 11.08 -4.63
C LEU A 76 13.70 9.74 -4.60
N SER A 77 13.69 9.03 -5.73
CA SER A 77 14.52 7.84 -5.92
C SER A 77 15.96 8.24 -6.25
N MET A 78 16.91 7.31 -6.08
CA MET A 78 18.30 7.53 -6.49
C MET A 78 18.41 7.78 -7.99
N GLU A 79 17.65 7.06 -8.81
CA GLU A 79 17.61 7.24 -10.27
C GLU A 79 17.15 8.66 -10.63
N THR A 80 16.11 9.17 -9.96
CA THR A 80 15.63 10.54 -10.15
C THR A 80 16.69 11.57 -9.73
N LEU A 81 17.42 11.32 -8.64
CA LEU A 81 18.50 12.19 -8.17
C LEU A 81 19.67 12.23 -9.18
N GLU A 82 20.04 11.10 -9.75
CA GLU A 82 21.08 11.04 -10.79
C GLU A 82 20.70 11.89 -12.01
N LEU A 83 19.46 11.76 -12.50
CA LEU A 83 18.95 12.59 -13.60
C LEU A 83 18.98 14.09 -13.27
N LEU A 84 18.63 14.46 -12.03
CA LEU A 84 18.68 15.84 -11.56
C LEU A 84 20.10 16.42 -11.57
N THR A 85 21.10 15.61 -11.18
CA THR A 85 22.51 16.05 -11.16
C THR A 85 23.09 16.24 -12.56
N GLN A 86 22.75 15.37 -13.50
CA GLN A 86 23.24 15.45 -14.88
C GLN A 86 22.65 16.64 -15.65
N GLY A 87 21.37 16.93 -15.44
CA GLY A 87 20.63 17.90 -16.24
C GLY A 87 20.67 19.36 -15.79
N LYS A 88 21.29 19.69 -14.63
CA LYS A 88 21.14 21.01 -13.96
C LYS A 88 19.66 21.43 -13.77
N ARG A 89 18.73 20.47 -13.69
CA ARG A 89 17.26 20.72 -13.63
C ARG A 89 16.73 20.92 -12.22
N PHE A 90 17.58 20.82 -11.20
CA PHE A 90 17.17 20.97 -9.80
C PHE A 90 16.50 22.32 -9.52
N LYS A 91 17.00 23.41 -10.12
CA LYS A 91 16.41 24.73 -9.94
C LYS A 91 14.98 24.79 -10.47
N ASN A 92 14.73 24.23 -11.65
CA ASN A 92 13.41 24.20 -12.28
C ASN A 92 12.41 23.41 -11.42
N LEU A 93 12.82 22.23 -10.93
CA LEU A 93 11.99 21.41 -10.05
C LEU A 93 11.58 22.17 -8.80
N VAL A 94 12.55 22.83 -8.13
CA VAL A 94 12.26 23.60 -6.91
C VAL A 94 11.31 24.76 -7.20
N THR A 95 11.49 25.48 -8.30
CA THR A 95 10.60 26.60 -8.66
C THR A 95 9.18 26.11 -8.95
N GLU A 96 9.00 24.98 -9.64
CA GLU A 96 7.67 24.42 -9.92
C GLU A 96 6.95 24.00 -8.63
N LEU A 97 7.67 23.40 -7.68
CA LEU A 97 7.12 23.00 -6.39
C LEU A 97 6.70 24.22 -5.55
N GLN A 98 7.48 25.30 -5.60
CA GLN A 98 7.16 26.56 -4.92
C GLN A 98 5.89 27.20 -5.50
N ILE A 99 5.78 27.29 -6.83
CA ILE A 99 4.61 27.85 -7.50
C ILE A 99 3.34 27.08 -7.09
N ARG A 100 3.37 25.75 -7.13
CA ARG A 100 2.21 24.93 -6.71
C ARG A 100 1.85 25.10 -5.24
N ARG A 101 2.85 25.26 -4.38
CA ARG A 101 2.60 25.55 -2.96
C ARG A 101 1.84 26.86 -2.79
N GLU A 102 2.25 27.90 -3.51
CA GLU A 102 1.58 29.20 -3.50
C GLU A 102 0.15 29.12 -4.07
N GLU A 103 -0.05 28.38 -5.16
CA GLU A 103 -1.39 28.13 -5.73
C GLU A 103 -2.31 27.42 -4.74
N ALA A 104 -1.81 26.37 -4.06
CA ALA A 104 -2.58 25.63 -3.06
C ALA A 104 -2.93 26.48 -1.82
N LEU A 105 -2.07 27.42 -1.44
CA LEU A 105 -2.37 28.37 -0.36
C LEU A 105 -3.47 29.36 -0.78
N LYS A 106 -3.37 29.92 -1.99
CA LYS A 106 -4.40 30.84 -2.53
C LYS A 106 -5.76 30.16 -2.69
N GLU A 107 -5.79 28.91 -3.12
CA GLU A 107 -7.04 28.14 -3.26
C GLU A 107 -7.72 27.93 -1.89
N LYS A 108 -6.94 27.67 -0.83
CA LYS A 108 -7.47 27.56 0.54
C LYS A 108 -8.02 28.89 1.05
N GLU A 109 -7.30 29.99 0.83
CA GLU A 109 -7.75 31.33 1.22
C GLU A 109 -9.08 31.70 0.53
N GLN A 110 -9.24 31.38 -0.75
CA GLN A 110 -10.49 31.64 -1.50
C GLN A 110 -11.68 30.80 -1.01
N LEU A 111 -11.44 29.56 -0.58
CA LEU A 111 -12.48 28.70 -0.01
C LEU A 111 -12.95 29.21 1.35
N ASP A 112 -12.03 29.70 2.19
CA ASP A 112 -12.37 30.27 3.50
C ASP A 112 -13.10 31.62 3.38
N GLU A 113 -12.86 32.39 2.31
CA GLU A 113 -13.58 33.65 2.04
C GLU A 113 -14.98 33.47 1.44
N THR A 114 -15.30 32.28 0.90
CA THR A 114 -16.58 31.99 0.24
C THR A 114 -17.53 31.10 1.06
N ALA A 115 -17.07 30.61 2.22
CA ALA A 115 -17.84 29.82 3.20
C ALA A 115 -18.45 30.67 4.31
#